data_AF-X0WXX4-F1
#
_entry.id   AF-X0WXX4-F1
#
_cell.length_a   1.000
_cell.length_b   1.000
_cell.length_c   1.000
_cell.angle_alpha   90.00
_cell.angle_beta   90.00
_cell.angle_gamma   90.00
#
_symmetry.space_group_name_H-M   'P 1'
#
loop_
_entity.id
_entity.type
_entity.pdbx_description
1 polymer ?
#
loop_
_entity_poly.entity_id
_entity_poly.type
_entity_poly.pdbx_seq_one_letter_code
_entity_poly.pdbx_strand_id
1 'polypeptide(L)'
;VGTATIVESSVDDNIAGGNGGGIYSKFAEVAVIDSLISGNSALGHGGGAALISDRGSVAVADSTISGNMAAIDGGGVFMRLRFDANAGITGSTVSDNAADGDGGGIWIQSQGGATFELAHSTITGNVADANALDVGIGGGVFSISSSADAPLVAHTIVADNRDGDGTMDDIVGEFFATSHHNLIGVDTGFTGISDGVNGNIIGTAAVPVDPMLGPLQDNGGPTLTHAPLPGSPVIDAGDPAFVPPPFTDQRGYYRVVDGDA
;
A
#
# COMPACT_ATOMS: atom_id res chain seq x y z
N VAL A 1 -8.27 7.22 -24.46
CA VAL A 1 -8.07 7.10 -23.00
C VAL A 1 -7.70 8.50 -22.53
N GLY A 2 -8.38 9.04 -21.52
CA GLY A 2 -7.97 10.32 -20.93
C GLY A 2 -6.84 10.08 -19.92
N THR A 3 -6.04 11.10 -19.64
CA THR A 3 -4.97 11.04 -18.63
C THR A 3 -5.25 12.07 -17.55
N ALA A 4 -5.09 11.67 -16.30
CA ALA A 4 -5.10 12.54 -15.13
C ALA A 4 -3.73 12.44 -14.44
N THR A 5 -3.09 13.58 -14.23
CA THR A 5 -1.79 13.66 -13.56
C THR A 5 -1.91 14.65 -12.40
N ILE A 6 -1.56 14.19 -11.21
CA ILE A 6 -1.55 14.93 -9.96
C ILE A 6 -0.09 14.89 -9.50
N VAL A 7 0.54 16.06 -9.40
CA VAL A 7 1.98 16.19 -9.10
C VAL A 7 2.14 17.28 -8.07
N GLU A 8 2.96 17.06 -7.03
CA GLU A 8 3.26 18.06 -6.00
C GLU A 8 2.00 18.73 -5.45
N SER A 9 0.96 17.93 -5.21
CA SER A 9 -0.40 18.40 -4.92
C SER A 9 -0.92 17.83 -3.60
N SER A 10 -1.87 18.55 -3.00
CA SER A 10 -2.66 18.07 -1.87
C SER A 10 -4.11 17.86 -2.31
N VAL A 11 -4.66 16.69 -2.01
CA VAL A 11 -6.09 16.37 -2.14
C VAL A 11 -6.57 15.96 -0.76
N ASP A 12 -7.17 16.89 -0.04
CA ASP A 12 -7.48 16.71 1.37
C ASP A 12 -8.90 17.11 1.78
N ASP A 13 -9.40 16.44 2.83
CA ASP A 13 -10.66 16.70 3.51
C ASP A 13 -11.91 16.72 2.59
N ASN A 14 -11.89 15.90 1.52
CA ASN A 14 -13.01 15.77 0.59
C ASN A 14 -13.98 14.67 1.04
N ILE A 15 -15.27 14.86 0.75
CA ILE A 15 -16.32 13.86 1.06
C ILE A 15 -17.10 13.53 -0.21
N ALA A 16 -17.13 12.25 -0.57
CA ALA A 16 -17.91 11.72 -1.67
C ALA A 16 -19.06 10.83 -1.18
N GLY A 17 -20.27 11.03 -1.72
CA GLY A 17 -21.39 10.11 -1.51
C GLY A 17 -21.27 8.79 -2.29
N GLY A 18 -20.21 8.63 -3.08
CA GLY A 18 -19.90 7.42 -3.86
C GLY A 18 -18.45 6.99 -3.63
N ASN A 19 -17.79 6.52 -4.68
CA ASN A 19 -16.39 6.08 -4.62
C ASN A 19 -15.41 7.25 -4.80
N GLY A 20 -14.20 7.12 -4.25
CA GLY A 20 -13.11 8.06 -4.46
C GLY A 20 -13.35 9.38 -3.74
N GLY A 21 -13.16 9.39 -2.42
CA GLY A 21 -13.36 10.60 -1.60
C GLY A 21 -12.50 11.76 -2.10
N GLY A 22 -11.21 11.49 -2.36
CA GLY A 22 -10.30 12.43 -3.02
C GLY A 22 -10.27 12.26 -4.54
N ILE A 23 -9.92 11.06 -5.01
CA ILE A 23 -9.72 10.78 -6.44
C ILE A 23 -10.65 9.65 -6.89
N TYR A 24 -11.46 9.91 -7.91
CA TYR A 24 -12.19 8.88 -8.62
C TYR A 24 -11.76 8.83 -10.09
N SER A 25 -11.31 7.65 -10.53
CA SER A 25 -10.98 7.41 -11.93
C SER A 25 -11.55 6.10 -12.43
N LYS A 26 -12.10 6.15 -13.65
CA LYS A 26 -12.62 4.98 -14.36
C LYS A 26 -12.19 5.04 -15.82
N PHE A 27 -11.42 4.05 -16.26
CA PHE A 27 -10.91 3.91 -17.63
C PHE A 27 -9.94 5.01 -18.10
N ALA A 28 -9.37 5.78 -17.18
CA ALA A 28 -8.34 6.76 -17.47
C ALA A 28 -6.97 6.30 -16.97
N GLU A 29 -5.93 6.81 -17.58
CA GLU A 29 -4.59 6.71 -17.02
C GLU A 29 -4.46 7.70 -15.87
N VAL A 30 -3.91 7.26 -14.75
CA VAL A 30 -3.75 8.09 -13.54
C VAL A 30 -2.30 8.03 -13.08
N ALA A 31 -1.71 9.20 -12.85
CA ALA A 31 -0.43 9.34 -12.18
C ALA A 31 -0.60 10.28 -10.98
N VAL A 32 -0.23 9.82 -9.79
CA VAL A 32 -0.14 10.60 -8.56
C VAL A 32 1.32 10.57 -8.12
N ILE A 33 1.97 11.72 -8.10
CA ILE A 33 3.42 11.83 -7.90
C ILE A 33 3.70 12.92 -6.87
N ASP A 34 4.59 12.68 -5.91
CA ASP A 34 5.01 13.68 -4.91
C ASP A 34 3.83 14.39 -4.22
N SER A 35 2.75 13.66 -3.96
CA SER A 35 1.46 14.24 -3.56
C SER A 35 0.96 13.71 -2.22
N LEU A 36 0.11 14.50 -1.56
CA LEU A 36 -0.59 14.13 -0.34
C LEU A 36 -2.08 13.89 -0.64
N ILE A 37 -2.58 12.70 -0.35
CA ILE A 37 -4.01 12.36 -0.42
C ILE A 37 -4.47 12.02 1.00
N SER A 38 -5.13 12.96 1.69
CA SER A 38 -5.37 12.79 3.13
C SER A 38 -6.71 13.26 3.67
N GLY A 39 -7.24 12.60 4.70
CA GLY A 39 -8.47 13.06 5.36
C GLY A 39 -9.73 12.95 4.48
N ASN A 40 -9.65 12.25 3.35
CA ASN A 40 -10.78 12.13 2.43
C ASN A 40 -11.70 10.98 2.86
N SER A 41 -12.99 11.12 2.58
CA SER A 41 -14.02 10.15 2.94
C SER A 41 -14.93 9.79 1.77
N ALA A 42 -15.23 8.50 1.63
CA ALA A 42 -16.15 7.95 0.63
C ALA A 42 -17.22 7.08 1.30
N LEU A 43 -18.49 7.27 0.94
CA LEU A 43 -19.56 6.32 1.30
C LEU A 43 -19.52 5.03 0.44
N GLY A 44 -18.65 4.99 -0.57
CA GLY A 44 -18.33 3.80 -1.36
C GLY A 44 -16.91 3.30 -1.06
N HIS A 45 -16.22 2.86 -2.10
CA HIS A 45 -14.82 2.41 -2.03
C HIS A 45 -13.83 3.55 -2.22
N GLY A 46 -12.60 3.40 -1.72
CA GLY A 46 -11.51 4.34 -1.98
C GLY A 46 -11.72 5.66 -1.28
N GLY A 47 -11.48 5.72 0.03
CA GLY A 47 -11.58 6.96 0.80
C GLY A 47 -10.64 8.01 0.22
N GLY A 48 -9.37 7.64 0.02
CA GLY A 48 -8.39 8.46 -0.68
C GLY A 48 -8.60 8.42 -2.18
N ALA A 49 -8.49 7.23 -2.78
CA ALA A 49 -8.62 7.05 -4.22
C ALA A 49 -9.36 5.76 -4.61
N ALA A 50 -10.23 5.86 -5.60
CA ALA A 50 -10.85 4.71 -6.27
C ALA A 50 -10.47 4.70 -7.76
N LEU A 51 -9.64 3.74 -8.14
CA LEU A 51 -8.94 3.69 -9.42
C LEU A 51 -9.34 2.40 -10.16
N ILE A 52 -10.21 2.54 -11.17
CA ILE A 52 -10.77 1.42 -11.92
C ILE A 52 -10.24 1.48 -13.35
N SER A 53 -9.47 0.46 -13.75
CA SER A 53 -8.81 0.44 -15.05
C SER A 53 -9.15 -0.82 -15.85
N ASP A 54 -9.56 -0.61 -17.10
CA ASP A 54 -9.65 -1.66 -18.12
C ASP A 54 -8.61 -1.28 -19.21
N ARG A 55 -7.45 -1.95 -19.26
CA ARG A 55 -6.30 -1.65 -20.16
C ARG A 55 -5.54 -0.33 -19.94
N GLY A 56 -5.83 0.44 -18.89
CA GLY A 56 -5.14 1.69 -18.56
C GLY A 56 -4.02 1.51 -17.53
N SER A 57 -3.16 2.54 -17.39
CA SER A 57 -2.10 2.57 -16.39
C SER A 57 -2.47 3.40 -15.15
N VAL A 58 -2.12 2.92 -13.96
CA VAL A 58 -2.29 3.64 -12.70
C VAL A 58 -0.99 3.63 -11.91
N ALA A 59 -0.39 4.79 -11.67
CA ALA A 59 0.84 4.92 -10.91
C ALA A 59 0.65 5.87 -9.73
N VAL A 60 0.99 5.42 -8.53
CA VAL A 60 1.21 6.27 -7.36
C VAL A 60 2.68 6.17 -6.99
N ALA A 61 3.38 7.30 -6.99
CA ALA A 61 4.80 7.37 -6.72
C ALA A 61 5.12 8.48 -5.71
N ASP A 62 6.04 8.22 -4.80
CA ASP A 62 6.63 9.24 -3.91
C ASP A 62 5.57 10.05 -3.13
N SER A 63 4.44 9.41 -2.82
CA SER A 63 3.24 10.07 -2.31
C SER A 63 2.84 9.53 -0.93
N THR A 64 2.15 10.36 -0.16
CA THR A 64 1.52 9.96 1.11
C THR A 64 0.01 9.85 0.92
N ILE A 65 -0.56 8.71 1.31
CA ILE A 65 -2.01 8.48 1.35
C ILE A 65 -2.37 8.17 2.81
N SER A 66 -2.99 9.12 3.50
CA SER A 66 -3.15 8.97 4.96
C SER A 66 -4.46 9.48 5.54
N GLY A 67 -4.97 8.81 6.58
CA GLY A 67 -6.15 9.29 7.29
C GLY A 67 -7.42 9.29 6.44
N ASN A 68 -7.50 8.48 5.38
CA ASN A 68 -8.69 8.41 4.53
C ASN A 68 -9.64 7.30 4.99
N MET A 69 -10.95 7.49 4.75
CA MET A 69 -12.01 6.60 5.22
C MET A 69 -12.92 6.13 4.07
N ALA A 70 -13.14 4.83 3.93
CA ALA A 70 -14.12 4.24 3.02
C ALA A 70 -15.19 3.45 3.78
N ALA A 71 -16.47 3.64 3.45
CA ALA A 71 -17.55 2.85 4.04
C ALA A 71 -17.69 1.44 3.44
N ILE A 72 -16.88 1.09 2.42
CA ILE A 72 -16.81 -0.25 1.86
C ILE A 72 -15.36 -0.72 1.88
N ASP A 73 -14.62 -0.66 0.78
CA ASP A 73 -13.26 -1.21 0.73
C ASP A 73 -12.21 -0.16 0.35
N GLY A 74 -10.96 -0.39 0.71
CA GLY A 74 -9.84 0.44 0.29
C GLY A 74 -9.90 1.80 0.95
N GLY A 75 -9.68 1.89 2.26
CA GLY A 75 -9.73 3.15 3.00
C GLY A 75 -8.81 4.20 2.38
N GLY A 76 -7.56 3.81 2.12
CA GLY A 76 -6.61 4.60 1.34
C GLY A 76 -6.89 4.49 -0.15
N VAL A 77 -6.69 3.31 -0.72
CA VAL A 77 -6.78 3.07 -2.16
C VAL A 77 -7.62 1.83 -2.46
N PHE A 78 -8.63 2.00 -3.30
CA PHE A 78 -9.34 0.91 -3.95
C PHE A 78 -8.90 0.81 -5.42
N MET A 79 -8.41 -0.36 -5.82
CA MET A 79 -8.00 -0.64 -7.19
C MET A 79 -8.71 -1.86 -7.76
N ARG A 80 -9.26 -1.68 -8.97
CA ARG A 80 -9.80 -2.79 -9.77
C ARG A 80 -9.27 -2.74 -11.18
N LEU A 81 -8.44 -3.71 -11.52
CA LEU A 81 -7.63 -3.77 -12.73
C LEU A 81 -8.07 -4.95 -13.60
N ARG A 82 -8.33 -4.68 -14.88
CA ARG A 82 -8.78 -5.71 -15.83
C ARG A 82 -8.11 -5.56 -17.18
N PHE A 83 -8.01 -6.68 -17.89
CA PHE A 83 -7.59 -6.74 -19.30
C PHE A 83 -6.23 -6.07 -19.53
N ASP A 84 -5.15 -6.69 -19.12
CA ASP A 84 -3.77 -6.18 -19.31
C ASP A 84 -3.54 -4.75 -18.75
N ALA A 85 -4.37 -4.30 -17.79
CA ALA A 85 -4.13 -3.05 -17.06
C ALA A 85 -2.87 -3.18 -16.20
N ASN A 86 -2.09 -2.11 -16.09
CA ASN A 86 -0.87 -2.10 -15.29
C ASN A 86 -0.97 -1.03 -14.22
N ALA A 87 -0.81 -1.41 -12.95
CA ALA A 87 -0.74 -0.44 -11.87
C ALA A 87 0.43 -0.68 -10.92
N GLY A 88 0.82 0.37 -10.21
CA GLY A 88 1.78 0.26 -9.14
C GLY A 88 1.66 1.37 -8.10
N ILE A 89 2.04 1.03 -6.88
CA ILE A 89 2.32 1.97 -5.79
C ILE A 89 3.80 1.79 -5.46
N THR A 90 4.60 2.82 -5.68
CA THR A 90 6.04 2.75 -5.54
C THR A 90 6.56 3.88 -4.68
N GLY A 91 7.47 3.58 -3.76
CA GLY A 91 8.06 4.62 -2.94
C GLY A 91 6.98 5.45 -2.26
N SER A 92 5.94 4.86 -1.69
CA SER A 92 4.82 5.65 -1.13
C SER A 92 4.53 5.24 0.30
N THR A 93 3.93 6.14 1.06
CA THR A 93 3.46 5.86 2.42
C THR A 93 1.94 5.79 2.43
N VAL A 94 1.38 4.66 2.84
CA VAL A 94 -0.06 4.49 3.02
C VAL A 94 -0.31 4.21 4.49
N SER A 95 -0.84 5.19 5.23
CA SER A 95 -0.93 5.10 6.68
C SER A 95 -2.21 5.62 7.30
N ASP A 96 -2.61 5.03 8.42
CA ASP A 96 -3.79 5.47 9.20
C ASP A 96 -5.08 5.58 8.36
N ASN A 97 -5.20 4.80 7.28
CA ASN A 97 -6.44 4.74 6.50
C ASN A 97 -7.36 3.66 7.06
N ALA A 98 -8.66 3.85 6.88
CA ALA A 98 -9.67 2.99 7.43
C ALA A 98 -10.74 2.61 6.40
N ALA A 99 -11.12 1.33 6.38
CA ALA A 99 -12.23 0.81 5.63
C ALA A 99 -13.21 0.11 6.59
N ASP A 100 -14.50 0.29 6.38
CA ASP A 100 -15.54 -0.47 7.09
C ASP A 100 -15.63 -1.93 6.59
N GLY A 101 -15.07 -2.23 5.42
CA GLY A 101 -14.91 -3.56 4.85
C GLY A 101 -13.44 -3.95 4.75
N ASP A 102 -13.01 -4.42 3.57
CA ASP A 102 -11.68 -4.99 3.36
C ASP A 102 -10.64 -3.93 2.94
N GLY A 103 -9.36 -4.19 3.24
CA GLY A 103 -8.27 -3.37 2.71
C GLY A 103 -8.25 -1.97 3.32
N GLY A 104 -8.00 -1.85 4.63
CA GLY A 104 -7.96 -0.56 5.31
C GLY A 104 -7.02 0.43 4.61
N GLY A 105 -5.83 -0.03 4.24
CA GLY A 105 -4.88 0.72 3.43
C GLY A 105 -5.20 0.59 1.95
N ILE A 106 -5.04 -0.62 1.41
CA ILE A 106 -5.17 -0.91 -0.02
C ILE A 106 -6.08 -2.12 -0.22
N TRP A 107 -7.06 -1.97 -1.10
CA TRP A 107 -7.82 -3.08 -1.66
C TRP A 107 -7.49 -3.23 -3.14
N ILE A 108 -7.13 -4.43 -3.59
CA ILE A 108 -6.77 -4.72 -4.98
C ILE A 108 -7.45 -5.98 -5.53
N GLN A 109 -7.98 -5.84 -6.75
CA GLN A 109 -8.36 -6.96 -7.60
C GLN A 109 -7.78 -6.79 -9.00
N SER A 110 -6.91 -7.73 -9.39
CA SER A 110 -6.35 -7.86 -10.73
C SER A 110 -6.91 -9.08 -11.44
N GLN A 111 -7.35 -8.91 -12.69
CA GLN A 111 -7.92 -9.99 -13.51
C GLN A 111 -7.56 -9.85 -14.99
N GLY A 112 -7.33 -11.00 -15.65
CA GLY A 112 -7.25 -11.06 -17.10
C GLY A 112 -5.99 -10.42 -17.65
N GLY A 113 -4.83 -10.81 -17.09
CA GLY A 113 -3.51 -10.33 -17.48
C GLY A 113 -3.12 -8.99 -16.84
N ALA A 114 -3.96 -8.45 -15.95
CA ALA A 114 -3.65 -7.21 -15.26
C ALA A 114 -2.54 -7.42 -14.22
N THR A 115 -1.66 -6.44 -14.08
CA THR A 115 -0.52 -6.49 -13.15
C THR A 115 -0.64 -5.40 -12.10
N PHE A 116 -0.28 -5.74 -10.86
CA PHE A 116 -0.10 -4.78 -9.78
C PHE A 116 1.23 -5.02 -9.06
N GLU A 117 2.01 -3.96 -8.89
CA GLU A 117 3.26 -3.97 -8.12
C GLU A 117 3.19 -2.98 -6.96
N LEU A 118 3.39 -3.49 -5.74
CA LEU A 118 3.59 -2.69 -4.54
C LEU A 118 5.08 -2.76 -4.20
N ALA A 119 5.80 -1.66 -4.44
CA ALA A 119 7.24 -1.64 -4.30
C ALA A 119 7.71 -0.51 -3.40
N HIS A 120 8.79 -0.74 -2.65
CA HIS A 120 9.55 0.32 -2.00
C HIS A 120 8.74 1.23 -1.05
N SER A 121 7.63 0.71 -0.52
CA SER A 121 6.59 1.49 0.16
C SER A 121 6.48 1.12 1.64
N THR A 122 5.74 1.94 2.39
CA THR A 122 5.43 1.70 3.80
C THR A 122 3.92 1.74 4.00
N ILE A 123 3.35 0.62 4.41
CA ILE A 123 1.91 0.42 4.62
C ILE A 123 1.70 0.09 6.09
N THR A 124 1.21 1.03 6.89
CA THR A 124 1.20 0.89 8.36
C THR A 124 0.04 1.62 9.04
N GLY A 125 -0.43 1.13 10.18
CA GLY A 125 -1.49 1.79 10.96
C GLY A 125 -2.86 1.80 10.28
N ASN A 126 -3.04 1.05 9.18
CA ASN A 126 -4.31 1.00 8.48
C ASN A 126 -5.26 -0.02 9.13
N VAL A 127 -6.57 0.23 9.03
CA VAL A 127 -7.61 -0.52 9.74
C VAL A 127 -8.71 -1.00 8.77
N ALA A 128 -8.91 -2.30 8.67
CA ALA A 128 -10.12 -2.90 8.06
C ALA A 128 -11.22 -3.08 9.11
N ASP A 129 -12.47 -3.33 8.70
CA ASP A 129 -13.64 -3.43 9.59
C ASP A 129 -13.73 -2.30 10.63
N ALA A 130 -13.43 -1.06 10.24
CA ALA A 130 -13.28 0.05 11.18
C ALA A 130 -14.56 0.38 11.98
N ASN A 131 -15.74 -0.06 11.51
CA ASN A 131 -17.00 0.08 12.22
C ASN A 131 -17.34 -1.12 13.13
N ALA A 132 -16.61 -2.23 13.04
CA ALA A 132 -16.82 -3.48 13.78
C ALA A 132 -18.24 -4.04 13.65
N LEU A 133 -18.86 -3.89 12.47
CA LEU A 133 -20.23 -4.35 12.21
C LEU A 133 -20.29 -5.54 11.26
N ASP A 134 -19.27 -5.76 10.43
CA ASP A 134 -19.23 -6.83 9.43
C ASP A 134 -17.95 -7.68 9.61
N VAL A 135 -17.47 -8.33 8.54
CA VAL A 135 -16.19 -9.06 8.54
C VAL A 135 -15.34 -8.44 7.45
N GLY A 136 -14.49 -7.49 7.83
CA GLY A 136 -13.49 -6.87 6.97
C GLY A 136 -12.10 -7.38 7.32
N ILE A 137 -11.25 -7.62 6.33
CA ILE A 137 -9.89 -8.14 6.53
C ILE A 137 -8.86 -7.45 5.64
N GLY A 138 -7.57 -7.72 5.89
CA GLY A 138 -6.45 -7.06 5.24
C GLY A 138 -6.36 -5.60 5.62
N GLY A 139 -6.22 -5.32 6.92
CA GLY A 139 -6.03 -3.96 7.44
C GLY A 139 -5.03 -3.15 6.63
N GLY A 140 -3.88 -3.74 6.28
CA GLY A 140 -2.90 -3.10 5.39
C GLY A 140 -3.27 -3.26 3.93
N VAL A 141 -3.21 -4.50 3.43
CA VAL A 141 -3.49 -4.84 2.02
C VAL A 141 -4.44 -6.03 1.93
N PHE A 142 -5.50 -5.89 1.15
CA PHE A 142 -6.36 -6.99 0.75
C PHE A 142 -6.27 -7.24 -0.76
N SER A 143 -6.02 -8.49 -1.15
CA SER A 143 -5.97 -8.93 -2.55
C SER A 143 -6.98 -10.05 -2.82
N ILE A 144 -7.81 -9.87 -3.84
CA ILE A 144 -8.71 -10.91 -4.37
C ILE A 144 -8.46 -11.17 -5.86
N SER A 145 -7.18 -11.36 -6.17
CA SER A 145 -6.68 -11.66 -7.52
C SER A 145 -6.53 -13.16 -7.74
N SER A 146 -6.53 -13.59 -9.01
CA SER A 146 -6.19 -14.99 -9.33
C SER A 146 -4.68 -15.21 -9.20
N SER A 147 -4.24 -16.45 -9.01
CA SER A 147 -2.80 -16.79 -8.94
C SER A 147 -1.98 -16.33 -10.16
N ALA A 148 -2.61 -16.21 -11.33
CA ALA A 148 -1.96 -15.73 -12.55
C ALA A 148 -1.83 -14.20 -12.60
N ASP A 149 -2.64 -13.47 -11.81
CA ASP A 149 -2.74 -12.01 -11.78
C ASP A 149 -2.43 -11.46 -10.37
N ALA A 150 -1.81 -12.26 -9.50
CA ALA A 150 -1.57 -11.90 -8.11
C ALA A 150 -0.66 -10.65 -8.02
N PRO A 151 -0.79 -9.80 -6.99
CA PRO A 151 0.16 -8.71 -6.78
C PRO A 151 1.59 -9.20 -6.55
N LEU A 152 2.56 -8.43 -7.05
CA LEU A 152 3.96 -8.52 -6.63
C LEU A 152 4.21 -7.50 -5.51
N VAL A 153 4.82 -7.95 -4.40
CA VAL A 153 5.26 -7.06 -3.33
C VAL A 153 6.79 -7.13 -3.22
N ALA A 154 7.45 -5.98 -3.27
CA ALA A 154 8.91 -5.92 -3.25
C ALA A 154 9.41 -4.76 -2.38
N HIS A 155 10.45 -4.98 -1.58
CA HIS A 155 11.11 -3.90 -0.81
C HIS A 155 10.13 -3.06 0.03
N THR A 156 9.07 -3.67 0.53
CA THR A 156 7.95 -2.97 1.16
C THR A 156 7.76 -3.41 2.60
N ILE A 157 7.41 -2.46 3.45
CA ILE A 157 6.99 -2.70 4.83
C ILE A 157 5.47 -2.74 4.85
N VAL A 158 4.89 -3.85 5.30
CA VAL A 158 3.46 -3.96 5.62
C VAL A 158 3.32 -4.51 7.03
N ALA A 159 3.23 -3.60 7.99
CA ALA A 159 3.23 -3.95 9.40
C ALA A 159 2.43 -2.93 10.22
N ASP A 160 1.99 -3.34 11.40
CA ASP A 160 1.13 -2.55 12.29
C ASP A 160 -0.24 -2.18 11.73
N ASN A 161 -0.75 -2.96 10.77
CA ASN A 161 -2.12 -2.83 10.32
C ASN A 161 -3.04 -3.79 11.09
N ARG A 162 -4.33 -3.47 11.12
CA ARG A 162 -5.28 -4.12 12.04
C ARG A 162 -6.63 -4.40 11.38
N ASP A 163 -7.29 -5.41 11.90
CA ASP A 163 -8.75 -5.56 11.84
C ASP A 163 -9.40 -4.63 12.90
N GLY A 164 -10.69 -4.35 12.77
CA GLY A 164 -11.47 -3.47 13.65
C GLY A 164 -11.55 -3.94 15.10
N ASP A 165 -11.36 -5.25 15.32
CA ASP A 165 -11.24 -5.83 16.66
C ASP A 165 -9.84 -5.67 17.30
N GLY A 166 -8.89 -5.07 16.56
CA GLY A 166 -7.52 -4.84 16.98
C GLY A 166 -6.56 -6.00 16.72
N THR A 167 -7.01 -7.08 16.07
CA THR A 167 -6.15 -8.17 15.60
C THR A 167 -5.19 -7.65 14.54
N MET A 168 -3.94 -8.12 14.55
CA MET A 168 -2.98 -7.76 13.50
C MET A 168 -3.40 -8.39 12.17
N ASP A 169 -3.51 -7.57 11.14
CA ASP A 169 -3.99 -8.00 9.84
C ASP A 169 -3.30 -7.21 8.73
N ASP A 170 -2.05 -7.56 8.47
CA ASP A 170 -1.17 -6.79 7.58
C ASP A 170 -1.51 -7.00 6.11
N ILE A 171 -1.62 -8.26 5.69
CA ILE A 171 -1.86 -8.62 4.30
C ILE A 171 -2.80 -9.82 4.25
N VAL A 172 -3.80 -9.75 3.37
CA VAL A 172 -4.69 -10.89 3.06
C VAL A 172 -4.75 -11.13 1.56
N GLY A 173 -4.76 -12.41 1.18
CA GLY A 173 -4.95 -12.85 -0.20
C GLY A 173 -3.76 -13.59 -0.80
N GLU A 174 -3.81 -13.80 -2.12
CA GLU A 174 -2.72 -14.45 -2.86
C GLU A 174 -1.77 -13.41 -3.48
N PHE A 175 -0.47 -13.69 -3.38
CA PHE A 175 0.63 -12.85 -3.87
C PHE A 175 1.64 -13.70 -4.65
N PHE A 176 2.41 -13.08 -5.54
CA PHE A 176 3.43 -13.82 -6.27
C PHE A 176 4.55 -14.32 -5.34
N ALA A 177 4.96 -15.58 -5.54
CA ALA A 177 6.07 -16.19 -4.79
C ALA A 177 7.45 -15.59 -5.10
N THR A 178 7.53 -14.72 -6.10
CA THR A 178 8.71 -13.90 -6.42
C THR A 178 8.75 -12.60 -5.63
N SER A 179 7.76 -12.33 -4.78
CA SER A 179 7.79 -11.21 -3.82
C SER A 179 9.01 -11.34 -2.90
N HIS A 180 9.69 -10.24 -2.62
CA HIS A 180 11.04 -10.26 -2.07
C HIS A 180 11.37 -9.03 -1.22
N HIS A 181 12.27 -9.21 -0.26
CA HIS A 181 12.81 -8.16 0.61
C HIS A 181 11.72 -7.30 1.29
N ASN A 182 10.63 -7.94 1.68
CA ASN A 182 9.54 -7.29 2.41
C ASN A 182 9.67 -7.55 3.91
N LEU A 183 9.19 -6.62 4.72
CA LEU A 183 8.87 -6.89 6.12
C LEU A 183 7.35 -6.94 6.27
N ILE A 184 6.82 -8.09 6.71
CA ILE A 184 5.40 -8.28 6.99
C ILE A 184 5.24 -8.61 8.48
N GLY A 185 4.41 -7.85 9.20
CA GLY A 185 4.31 -7.94 10.66
C GLY A 185 3.82 -9.30 11.16
N VAL A 186 2.86 -9.91 10.47
CA VAL A 186 2.27 -11.22 10.82
C VAL A 186 2.05 -12.13 9.61
N ASP A 187 1.97 -13.45 9.84
CA ASP A 187 1.90 -14.51 8.83
C ASP A 187 0.47 -15.01 8.51
N THR A 188 -0.55 -14.23 8.85
CA THR A 188 -1.96 -14.65 8.76
C THR A 188 -2.63 -14.13 7.48
N GLY A 189 -3.47 -14.96 6.87
CA GLY A 189 -4.42 -14.52 5.84
C GLY A 189 -3.90 -14.45 4.40
N PHE A 190 -2.62 -14.71 4.15
CA PHE A 190 -2.04 -14.66 2.80
C PHE A 190 -1.30 -15.94 2.39
N THR A 191 -1.01 -16.05 1.09
CA THR A 191 -0.22 -17.12 0.48
C THR A 191 0.80 -16.58 -0.52
N GLY A 192 1.76 -17.41 -0.91
CA GLY A 192 2.76 -17.10 -1.94
C GLY A 192 4.06 -16.51 -1.38
N ILE A 193 3.98 -15.62 -0.39
CA ILE A 193 5.16 -15.08 0.32
C ILE A 193 5.47 -15.96 1.53
N SER A 194 6.75 -16.12 1.89
CA SER A 194 7.15 -16.94 3.03
C SER A 194 8.36 -16.34 3.75
N ASP A 195 8.41 -16.53 5.06
CA ASP A 195 9.52 -16.07 5.91
C ASP A 195 10.85 -16.68 5.47
N GLY A 196 11.91 -15.86 5.43
CA GLY A 196 13.26 -16.27 5.04
C GLY A 196 13.44 -16.63 3.57
N VAL A 197 12.39 -16.53 2.74
CA VAL A 197 12.44 -16.77 1.30
C VAL A 197 12.57 -15.43 0.57
N ASN A 198 13.47 -15.33 -0.41
CA ASN A 198 13.74 -14.11 -1.18
C ASN A 198 13.99 -12.86 -0.31
N GLY A 199 14.62 -13.02 0.85
CA GLY A 199 14.89 -11.89 1.77
C GLY A 199 13.66 -11.34 2.50
N ASN A 200 12.50 -12.01 2.43
CA ASN A 200 11.34 -11.59 3.22
C ASN A 200 11.55 -11.88 4.72
N ILE A 201 11.16 -10.92 5.56
CA ILE A 201 11.13 -11.02 7.02
C ILE A 201 9.66 -11.02 7.43
N ILE A 202 9.16 -12.12 7.98
CA ILE A 202 7.74 -12.26 8.32
C ILE A 202 7.59 -12.70 9.77
N GLY A 203 6.90 -11.88 10.57
CA GLY A 203 6.54 -12.24 11.94
C GLY A 203 5.41 -13.25 11.98
N THR A 204 5.19 -13.88 13.12
CA THR A 204 4.05 -14.80 13.31
C THR A 204 2.95 -14.15 14.12
N ALA A 205 1.71 -14.63 14.05
CA ALA A 205 0.65 -14.14 14.95
C ALA A 205 1.02 -14.22 16.46
N ALA A 206 1.86 -15.19 16.85
CA ALA A 206 2.31 -15.35 18.23
C ALA A 206 3.51 -14.46 18.59
N VAL A 207 4.35 -14.14 17.61
CA VAL A 207 5.53 -13.29 17.73
C VAL A 207 5.59 -12.39 16.49
N PRO A 208 4.79 -11.31 16.45
CA PRO A 208 4.81 -10.36 15.35
C PRO A 208 6.17 -9.66 15.27
N VAL A 209 6.55 -9.23 14.08
CA VAL A 209 7.74 -8.39 13.88
C VAL A 209 7.33 -6.92 13.86
N ASP A 210 7.91 -6.14 14.76
CA ASP A 210 7.72 -4.69 14.82
C ASP A 210 8.73 -4.01 13.88
N PRO A 211 8.28 -3.22 12.89
CA PRO A 211 9.18 -2.52 11.98
C PRO A 211 9.93 -1.36 12.68
N MET A 212 9.58 -1.01 13.91
CA MET A 212 10.15 0.06 14.72
C MET A 212 10.16 1.39 13.98
N LEU A 213 8.99 1.80 13.50
CA LEU A 213 8.80 3.04 12.78
C LEU A 213 8.50 4.21 13.74
N GLY A 214 9.03 5.38 13.41
CA GLY A 214 8.61 6.65 14.01
C GLY A 214 7.20 7.07 13.54
N PRO A 215 6.65 8.16 14.11
CA PRO A 215 5.34 8.68 13.69
C PRO A 215 5.35 9.17 12.23
N LEU A 216 4.17 9.25 11.62
CA LEU A 216 3.99 9.95 10.35
C LEU A 216 4.28 11.44 10.56
N GLN A 217 5.35 11.94 9.95
CA GLN A 217 5.76 13.33 10.08
C GLN A 217 6.64 13.75 8.92
N ASP A 218 7.02 15.03 8.90
CA ASP A 218 8.05 15.53 8.01
C ASP A 218 9.41 14.98 8.45
N ASN A 219 9.91 13.99 7.71
CA ASN A 219 11.25 13.43 7.87
C ASN A 219 12.18 13.85 6.70
N GLY A 220 11.84 14.95 6.02
CA GLY A 220 12.44 15.40 4.77
C GLY A 220 11.72 14.84 3.53
N GLY A 221 11.97 15.45 2.38
CA GLY A 221 11.30 15.11 1.11
C GLY A 221 10.10 15.99 0.79
N PRO A 222 9.36 15.68 -0.28
CA PRO A 222 8.14 16.39 -0.68
C PRO A 222 6.89 15.97 0.11
N THR A 223 6.89 14.81 0.78
CA THR A 223 5.71 14.24 1.44
C THR A 223 6.04 13.64 2.83
N LEU A 224 5.02 13.33 3.65
CA LEU A 224 5.20 12.80 5.01
C LEU A 224 5.54 11.31 4.98
N THR A 225 6.41 10.86 5.88
CA THR A 225 6.85 9.45 5.92
C THR A 225 6.94 8.93 7.35
N HIS A 226 7.10 7.61 7.49
CA HIS A 226 7.48 6.94 8.73
C HIS A 226 8.97 6.57 8.67
N ALA A 227 9.81 7.28 9.44
CA ALA A 227 11.24 6.98 9.47
C ALA A 227 11.54 5.76 10.37
N PRO A 228 12.38 4.81 9.96
CA PRO A 228 12.88 3.75 10.84
C PRO A 228 13.63 4.32 12.04
N LEU A 229 13.35 3.79 13.24
CA LEU A 229 14.05 4.14 14.48
C LEU A 229 15.38 3.39 14.59
N PRO A 230 16.35 3.90 15.39
CA PRO A 230 17.60 3.18 15.64
C PRO A 230 17.38 1.75 16.14
N GLY A 231 17.99 0.78 15.47
CA GLY A 231 17.83 -0.64 15.77
C GLY A 231 16.64 -1.32 15.10
N SER A 232 15.91 -0.59 14.24
CA SER A 232 14.83 -1.15 13.43
C SER A 232 15.31 -2.32 12.56
N PRO A 233 14.50 -3.39 12.43
CA PRO A 233 14.82 -4.52 11.55
C PRO A 233 14.71 -4.20 10.05
N VAL A 234 14.21 -3.01 9.68
CA VAL A 234 14.12 -2.58 8.27
C VAL A 234 15.32 -1.75 7.81
N ILE A 235 16.27 -1.48 8.72
CA ILE A 235 17.55 -0.88 8.37
C ILE A 235 18.44 -1.99 7.83
N ASP A 236 19.03 -1.76 6.65
CA ASP A 236 19.94 -2.69 5.97
C ASP A 236 19.32 -4.10 5.77
N ALA A 237 18.06 -4.13 5.32
CA ALA A 237 17.25 -5.33 5.09
C ALA A 237 16.77 -5.51 3.63
N GLY A 238 17.21 -4.62 2.74
CA GLY A 238 16.96 -4.66 1.31
C GLY A 238 17.87 -5.64 0.56
N ASP A 239 17.83 -5.58 -0.77
CA ASP A 239 18.72 -6.37 -1.61
C ASP A 239 20.03 -5.59 -1.84
N PRO A 240 21.21 -6.06 -1.40
CA PRO A 240 22.47 -5.38 -1.66
C PRO A 240 22.86 -5.39 -3.15
N ALA A 241 22.26 -6.28 -3.94
CA ALA A 241 22.37 -6.32 -5.39
C ALA A 241 21.27 -5.50 -6.09
N PHE A 242 20.47 -4.72 -5.36
CA PHE A 242 19.41 -3.90 -5.93
C PHE A 242 19.95 -2.99 -7.04
N VAL A 243 19.38 -3.14 -8.24
CA VAL A 243 19.68 -2.30 -9.40
C VAL A 243 18.51 -1.36 -9.62
N PRO A 244 18.68 -0.04 -9.44
CA PRO A 244 17.63 0.96 -9.66
C PRO A 244 17.03 0.93 -11.08
N PRO A 245 15.84 1.53 -11.31
CA PRO A 245 15.10 2.48 -10.46
C PRO A 245 14.11 1.86 -9.44
N PRO A 246 13.65 2.62 -8.42
CA PRO A 246 14.02 4.00 -8.10
C PRO A 246 15.38 4.09 -7.39
N PHE A 247 16.16 5.14 -7.68
CA PHE A 247 17.49 5.34 -7.07
C PHE A 247 17.40 5.85 -5.63
N THR A 248 16.33 6.57 -5.32
CA THR A 248 16.13 7.25 -4.04
C THR A 248 14.87 6.78 -3.33
N ASP A 249 14.85 6.97 -2.01
CA ASP A 249 13.64 6.89 -1.21
C ASP A 249 12.75 8.13 -1.40
N GLN A 250 11.59 8.13 -0.74
CA GLN A 250 10.62 9.23 -0.75
C GLN A 250 11.20 10.58 -0.32
N ARG A 251 12.33 10.58 0.39
CA ARG A 251 12.97 11.79 0.89
C ARG A 251 14.02 12.32 -0.07
N GLY A 252 14.31 11.57 -1.13
CA GLY A 252 15.38 11.86 -2.10
C GLY A 252 16.75 11.33 -1.70
N TYR A 253 16.86 10.47 -0.68
CA TYR A 253 18.14 9.84 -0.31
C TYR A 253 18.35 8.54 -1.07
N TYR A 254 19.60 8.22 -1.43
CA TYR A 254 19.91 6.94 -2.09
C TYR A 254 19.47 5.76 -1.23
N ARG A 255 18.86 4.76 -1.87
CA ARG A 255 18.37 3.56 -1.18
C ARG A 255 19.50 2.64 -0.72
N VAL A 256 20.51 2.47 -1.56
CA VAL A 256 21.71 1.70 -1.24
C VAL A 256 22.84 2.70 -0.96
N VAL A 257 23.31 2.71 0.27
CA VAL A 257 24.48 3.48 0.72
C VAL A 257 25.52 2.46 1.17
N ASP A 258 26.81 2.77 1.02
CA ASP A 258 27.97 1.99 1.52
C ASP A 258 28.12 0.48 1.20
N GLY A 259 27.18 -0.13 0.47
CA GLY A 259 27.26 -1.50 -0.02
C GLY A 259 26.49 -2.51 0.83
N ASP A 260 25.94 -2.08 1.95
CA ASP A 260 24.95 -2.82 2.73
C ASP A 260 23.56 -2.25 2.38
N ALA A 261 22.56 -3.11 2.19
CA ALA A 261 21.20 -2.71 1.84
C ALA A 261 20.21 -3.43 2.71
#